data_AF-A0A956D435-F1
#
_entry.id   AF-A0A956D435-F1
#
_cell.length_a   1.000
_cell.length_b   1.000
_cell.length_c   1.000
_cell.angle_alpha   90.00
_cell.angle_beta   90.00
_cell.angle_gamma   90.00
#
_symmetry.space_group_name_H-M   'P 1'
#
loop_
_entity.id
_entity.type
_entity.pdbx_description
1 polymer ?
#
loop_
_entity_poly.entity_id
_entity_poly.type
_entity_poly.pdbx_seq_one_letter_code
_entity_poly.pdbx_strand_id
1 'polypeptide(L)'
;MHRGVREFIRWVKDEGNQELVRKERPATAREVTALEHQLGTPLPTDLKLVLGVFDGAALPNGVLLSAQPGPGNTIEAGLKALAEVSETSFLDPELLLPFHRTEAGSYLAFDRSAAPVSDTWPIVDYDLESGERRLIHRTFDGWCRLCVAEWTAEDYEAEFSVEKYLAQGVRHAEIEPDVSIAHVTVAHAFRRAGNPEEALESYLAAGRCVPAIPWSDWEALKLAALLGYPAHALEAGVRLGKRAPSFAWELRETTPSRVAYALARVAPPPGDEQEPWMRILDQLVAQALDPDDEEAAVGIRKAVAVGERYPPLPHPPQEAEVDVIDDLDDMWVHCVAAYSAGALREDDLLLDPRFSALRDKYDLVDLLRIRRGFGE
;
A
#
# COMPACT_ATOMS: atom_id res chain seq x y z
N MET A 1 13.43 13.84 -23.15
CA MET A 1 13.81 12.47 -22.75
C MET A 1 14.38 12.54 -21.35
N HIS A 2 13.64 11.97 -20.41
CA HIS A 2 13.99 11.98 -19.00
C HIS A 2 15.24 11.13 -18.72
N ARG A 3 15.81 11.24 -17.51
CA ARG A 3 17.10 10.63 -17.17
C ARG A 3 16.97 9.11 -17.02
N GLY A 4 15.97 8.66 -16.29
CA GLY A 4 15.69 7.24 -16.08
C GLY A 4 15.44 6.49 -17.37
N VAL A 5 14.64 7.06 -18.27
CA VAL A 5 14.38 6.46 -19.60
C VAL A 5 15.66 6.24 -20.39
N ARG A 6 16.62 7.19 -20.33
CA ARG A 6 17.94 7.04 -20.98
C ARG A 6 18.78 5.94 -20.36
N GLU A 7 18.81 5.89 -19.03
CA GLU A 7 19.55 4.89 -18.27
C GLU A 7 18.97 3.49 -18.53
N PHE A 8 17.65 3.36 -18.52
CA PHE A 8 16.92 2.13 -18.85
C PHE A 8 17.20 1.66 -20.28
N ILE A 9 17.09 2.55 -21.27
CA ILE A 9 17.40 2.23 -22.67
C ILE A 9 18.84 1.74 -22.80
N ARG A 10 19.80 2.44 -22.18
CA ARG A 10 21.21 2.05 -22.21
C ARG A 10 21.40 0.67 -21.58
N TRP A 11 20.83 0.46 -20.41
CA TRP A 11 20.97 -0.80 -19.68
C TRP A 11 20.41 -1.96 -20.51
N VAL A 12 19.16 -1.89 -20.97
CA VAL A 12 18.53 -2.94 -21.79
C VAL A 12 19.30 -3.19 -23.10
N LYS A 13 19.89 -2.14 -23.68
CA LYS A 13 20.58 -2.25 -24.97
C LYS A 13 21.98 -2.85 -24.84
N ASP A 14 22.75 -2.38 -23.86
CA ASP A 14 24.22 -2.53 -23.85
C ASP A 14 24.76 -3.26 -22.60
N GLU A 15 24.03 -3.27 -21.48
CA GLU A 15 24.54 -3.73 -20.16
C GLU A 15 23.74 -4.87 -19.53
N GLY A 16 22.51 -5.11 -19.99
CA GLY A 16 21.65 -6.16 -19.49
C GLY A 16 22.23 -7.53 -19.79
N ASN A 17 22.20 -8.43 -18.80
CA ASN A 17 22.58 -9.83 -19.00
C ASN A 17 21.74 -10.40 -20.15
N GLN A 18 22.39 -10.81 -21.25
CA GLN A 18 21.73 -11.28 -22.47
C GLN A 18 20.86 -12.53 -22.24
N GLU A 19 21.06 -13.25 -21.12
CA GLU A 19 20.21 -14.36 -20.72
C GLU A 19 18.88 -13.88 -20.11
N LEU A 20 18.88 -12.74 -19.41
CA LEU A 20 17.71 -12.17 -18.73
C LEU A 20 16.92 -11.20 -19.63
N VAL A 21 17.58 -10.58 -20.61
CA VAL A 21 16.98 -9.58 -21.49
C VAL A 21 16.89 -10.11 -22.92
N ARG A 22 15.66 -10.30 -23.41
CA ARG A 22 15.40 -10.64 -24.82
C ARG A 22 14.59 -9.53 -25.47
N LYS A 23 15.27 -8.69 -26.24
CA LYS A 23 14.67 -7.54 -26.93
C LYS A 23 14.21 -7.90 -28.33
N GLU A 24 13.06 -7.35 -28.71
CA GLU A 24 12.58 -7.39 -30.07
C GLU A 24 13.22 -6.27 -30.92
N ARG A 25 13.01 -6.31 -32.24
CA ARG A 25 13.46 -5.24 -33.13
C ARG A 25 12.83 -3.89 -32.74
N PRO A 26 13.45 -2.74 -33.06
CA PRO A 26 12.80 -1.45 -32.90
C PRO A 26 11.46 -1.34 -33.65
N ALA A 27 10.52 -0.61 -33.06
CA ALA A 27 9.26 -0.26 -33.70
C ALA A 27 9.51 0.80 -34.78
N THR A 28 8.91 0.62 -35.95
CA THR A 28 8.92 1.64 -36.99
C THR A 28 7.93 2.75 -36.66
N ALA A 29 8.18 3.96 -37.16
CA ALA A 29 7.25 5.08 -36.99
C ALA A 29 5.83 4.74 -37.49
N ARG A 30 5.72 3.93 -38.55
CA ARG A 30 4.44 3.48 -39.10
C ARG A 30 3.66 2.59 -38.11
N GLU A 31 4.35 1.70 -37.41
CA GLU A 31 3.73 0.80 -36.43
C GLU A 31 3.21 1.57 -35.22
N VAL A 32 4.02 2.48 -34.69
CA VAL A 32 3.61 3.38 -33.60
C VAL A 32 2.41 4.24 -34.00
N THR A 33 2.44 4.87 -35.19
CA THR A 33 1.31 5.68 -35.68
C THR A 33 0.06 4.83 -35.92
N ALA A 34 0.19 3.58 -36.37
CA ALA A 34 -0.94 2.68 -36.56
C ALA A 34 -1.61 2.35 -35.21
N LEU A 35 -0.81 2.08 -34.17
CA LEU A 35 -1.31 1.87 -32.82
C LEU A 35 -2.00 3.13 -32.28
N GLU A 36 -1.37 4.30 -32.35
CA GLU A 36 -1.99 5.57 -31.90
C GLU A 36 -3.32 5.85 -32.61
N HIS A 37 -3.41 5.57 -33.91
CA HIS A 37 -4.66 5.69 -34.67
C HIS A 37 -5.74 4.72 -34.16
N GLN A 38 -5.36 3.48 -33.81
CA GLN A 38 -6.29 2.50 -33.23
C GLN A 38 -6.76 2.92 -31.83
N LEU A 39 -5.88 3.50 -31.02
CA LEU A 39 -6.20 3.99 -29.66
C LEU A 39 -7.01 5.30 -29.65
N GLY A 40 -7.06 6.01 -30.79
CA GLY A 40 -7.64 7.35 -30.88
C GLY A 40 -6.90 8.42 -30.06
N THR A 41 -5.75 8.07 -29.47
CA THR A 41 -4.96 8.94 -28.58
C THR A 41 -3.47 8.67 -28.78
N PRO A 42 -2.60 9.68 -28.60
CA PRO A 42 -1.17 9.50 -28.72
C PRO A 42 -0.62 8.67 -27.55
N LEU A 43 0.41 7.87 -27.83
CA LEU A 43 1.17 7.19 -26.79
C LEU A 43 2.03 8.20 -26.00
N PRO A 44 2.32 7.92 -24.72
CA PRO A 44 3.31 8.69 -23.95
C PRO A 44 4.63 8.82 -24.70
N THR A 45 5.22 10.02 -24.67
CA THR A 45 6.45 10.33 -25.43
C THR A 45 7.59 9.39 -25.08
N ASP A 46 7.80 9.12 -23.78
CA ASP A 46 8.88 8.25 -23.35
C ASP A 46 8.65 6.77 -23.70
N LEU A 47 7.39 6.30 -23.68
CA LEU A 47 7.07 4.95 -24.16
C LEU A 47 7.42 4.82 -25.66
N LYS A 48 7.07 5.82 -26.48
CA LYS A 48 7.44 5.83 -27.90
C LYS A 48 8.96 5.79 -28.11
N LEU A 49 9.72 6.49 -27.27
CA LEU A 49 11.18 6.48 -27.34
C LEU A 49 11.73 5.09 -27.04
N VAL A 50 11.19 4.39 -26.02
CA VAL A 50 11.58 3.01 -25.70
C VAL A 50 11.24 2.07 -26.85
N LEU A 51 10.00 2.10 -27.34
CA LEU A 51 9.54 1.26 -28.46
C LEU A 51 10.37 1.48 -29.73
N GLY A 52 10.78 2.72 -30.00
CA GLY A 52 11.66 3.08 -31.10
C GLY A 52 13.10 2.55 -30.99
N VAL A 53 13.48 1.96 -29.84
CA VAL A 53 14.76 1.26 -29.64
C VAL A 53 14.55 -0.27 -29.58
N PHE A 54 13.48 -0.73 -28.91
CA PHE A 54 13.08 -2.14 -28.87
C PHE A 54 11.56 -2.25 -28.68
N ASP A 55 10.89 -2.95 -29.61
CA ASP A 55 9.42 -3.07 -29.69
C ASP A 55 8.89 -4.20 -28.80
N GLY A 56 9.10 -4.06 -27.50
CA GLY A 56 8.87 -5.09 -26.51
C GLY A 56 10.14 -5.84 -26.14
N ALA A 57 10.14 -6.40 -24.93
CA ALA A 57 11.27 -7.14 -24.38
C ALA A 57 10.84 -8.04 -23.22
N ALA A 58 11.44 -9.22 -23.12
CA ALA A 58 11.51 -9.91 -21.83
C ALA A 58 12.52 -9.17 -20.95
N LEU A 59 12.10 -8.79 -19.75
CA LEU A 59 12.84 -8.04 -18.76
C LEU A 59 12.85 -8.85 -17.45
N PRO A 60 13.76 -8.57 -16.51
CA PRO A 60 13.82 -9.35 -15.28
C PRO A 60 12.62 -9.23 -14.35
N ASN A 61 11.73 -8.25 -14.55
CA ASN A 61 10.50 -8.09 -13.79
C ASN A 61 9.22 -8.39 -14.60
N GLY A 62 9.34 -8.95 -15.80
CA GLY A 62 8.21 -9.28 -16.65
C GLY A 62 8.44 -8.98 -18.13
N VAL A 63 7.39 -8.58 -18.85
CA VAL A 63 7.44 -8.38 -20.30
C VAL A 63 6.97 -6.98 -20.66
N LEU A 64 7.87 -6.18 -21.26
CA LEU A 64 7.48 -4.95 -21.94
C LEU A 64 6.69 -5.30 -23.21
N LEU A 65 5.49 -4.74 -23.32
CA LEU A 65 4.56 -5.05 -24.40
C LEU A 65 4.97 -4.37 -25.71
N SER A 66 4.75 -5.09 -26.80
CA SER A 66 5.03 -4.63 -28.16
C SER A 66 3.90 -3.75 -28.71
N ALA A 67 4.25 -2.80 -29.57
CA ALA A 67 3.32 -2.01 -30.38
C ALA A 67 2.79 -2.77 -31.62
N GLN A 68 3.31 -3.97 -31.92
CA GLN A 68 2.75 -4.81 -32.97
C GLN A 68 1.29 -5.16 -32.68
N PRO A 69 0.42 -5.18 -33.70
CA PRO A 69 -0.95 -5.64 -33.53
C PRO A 69 -0.98 -7.17 -33.38
N GLY A 70 -2.05 -7.67 -32.77
CA GLY A 70 -2.33 -9.11 -32.65
C GLY A 70 -2.18 -9.66 -31.23
N PRO A 71 -2.33 -10.99 -31.07
CA PRO A 71 -2.34 -11.64 -29.76
C PRO A 71 -0.94 -11.68 -29.12
N GLY A 72 -0.89 -12.04 -27.84
CA GLY A 72 0.36 -12.29 -27.11
C GLY A 72 0.82 -11.08 -26.28
N ASN A 73 2.11 -10.80 -26.31
CA ASN A 73 2.74 -9.75 -25.48
C ASN A 73 2.69 -8.39 -26.18
N THR A 74 1.49 -7.95 -26.53
CA THR A 74 1.24 -6.69 -27.25
C THR A 74 0.36 -5.75 -26.44
N ILE A 75 0.49 -4.44 -26.69
CA ILE A 75 -0.36 -3.41 -26.09
C ILE A 75 -1.83 -3.66 -26.47
N GLU A 76 -2.10 -4.06 -27.71
CA GLU A 76 -3.45 -4.38 -28.19
C GLU A 76 -4.09 -5.55 -27.42
N ALA A 77 -3.33 -6.63 -27.20
CA ALA A 77 -3.83 -7.79 -26.46
C ALA A 77 -4.12 -7.42 -24.99
N GLY A 78 -3.24 -6.66 -24.35
CA GLY A 78 -3.45 -6.16 -22.99
C GLY A 78 -4.71 -5.28 -22.89
N LEU A 79 -4.91 -4.36 -23.84
CA LEU A 79 -6.10 -3.51 -23.88
C LEU A 79 -7.39 -4.30 -24.02
N LYS A 80 -7.40 -5.34 -24.87
CA LYS A 80 -8.56 -6.22 -25.03
C LYS A 80 -8.89 -6.95 -23.72
N ALA A 81 -7.86 -7.47 -23.03
CA ALA A 81 -8.06 -8.12 -21.73
C ALA A 81 -8.62 -7.16 -20.68
N LEU A 82 -8.08 -5.94 -20.59
CA LEU A 82 -8.57 -4.92 -19.66
C LEU A 82 -10.00 -4.45 -20.00
N ALA A 83 -10.31 -4.27 -21.28
CA ALA A 83 -11.65 -3.89 -21.74
C ALA A 83 -12.69 -4.97 -21.42
N GLU A 84 -12.33 -6.24 -21.59
CA GLU A 84 -13.19 -7.37 -21.26
C GLU A 84 -13.51 -7.44 -19.76
N VAL A 85 -12.49 -7.34 -18.90
CA VAL A 85 -12.67 -7.38 -17.43
C VAL A 85 -13.41 -6.14 -16.92
N SER A 86 -13.18 -4.97 -17.52
CA SER A 86 -13.83 -3.72 -17.10
C SER A 86 -15.20 -3.49 -17.73
N GLU A 87 -15.69 -4.44 -18.55
CA GLU A 87 -16.93 -4.34 -19.33
C GLU A 87 -17.06 -3.01 -20.11
N THR A 88 -15.94 -2.45 -20.58
CA THR A 88 -15.90 -1.19 -21.33
C THR A 88 -15.43 -1.40 -22.77
N SER A 89 -15.56 -0.37 -23.59
CA SER A 89 -15.01 -0.36 -24.94
C SER A 89 -13.48 -0.30 -24.88
N PHE A 90 -12.81 -1.10 -25.71
CA PHE A 90 -11.35 -0.97 -25.90
C PHE A 90 -10.95 0.40 -26.51
N LEU A 91 -11.91 1.15 -27.07
CA LEU A 91 -11.74 2.52 -27.58
C LEU A 91 -12.04 3.59 -26.53
N ASP A 92 -12.39 3.21 -25.30
CA ASP A 92 -12.60 4.14 -24.22
C ASP A 92 -11.30 4.92 -23.94
N PRO A 93 -11.31 6.26 -24.03
CA PRO A 93 -10.12 7.07 -23.78
C PRO A 93 -9.63 7.01 -22.33
N GLU A 94 -10.49 6.59 -21.38
CA GLU A 94 -10.15 6.48 -19.96
C GLU A 94 -9.67 5.07 -19.57
N LEU A 95 -9.83 4.07 -20.45
CA LEU A 95 -9.33 2.71 -20.21
C LEU A 95 -7.82 2.75 -19.93
N LEU A 96 -7.35 1.93 -18.99
CA LEU A 96 -5.92 1.82 -18.69
C LEU A 96 -5.14 1.42 -19.95
N LEU A 97 -4.01 2.09 -20.22
CA LEU A 97 -3.14 1.77 -21.34
C LEU A 97 -1.97 0.90 -20.84
N PRO A 98 -2.02 -0.43 -21.01
CA PRO A 98 -0.98 -1.33 -20.54
C PRO A 98 0.29 -1.17 -21.37
N PHE A 99 1.43 -1.26 -20.72
CA PHE A 99 2.73 -1.25 -21.39
C PHE A 99 3.66 -2.35 -20.92
N HIS A 100 3.39 -2.98 -19.77
CA HIS A 100 4.20 -4.06 -19.23
C HIS A 100 3.30 -5.08 -18.51
N ARG A 101 3.62 -6.37 -18.65
CA ARG A 101 2.99 -7.47 -17.90
C ARG A 101 3.98 -8.04 -16.91
N THR A 102 3.63 -8.05 -15.64
CA THR A 102 4.47 -8.57 -14.56
C THR A 102 4.59 -10.09 -14.62
N GLU A 103 5.53 -10.67 -13.89
CA GLU A 103 5.64 -12.13 -13.76
C GLU A 103 4.40 -12.76 -13.10
N ALA A 104 3.73 -12.01 -12.21
CA ALA A 104 2.49 -12.41 -11.57
C ALA A 104 1.27 -12.36 -12.51
N GLY A 105 1.43 -11.82 -13.72
CA GLY A 105 0.36 -11.72 -14.72
C GLY A 105 -0.46 -10.44 -14.67
N SER A 106 -0.20 -9.55 -13.71
CA SER A 106 -0.79 -8.21 -13.64
C SER A 106 -0.25 -7.29 -14.73
N TYR A 107 -0.97 -6.21 -15.03
CA TYR A 107 -0.55 -5.19 -15.98
C TYR A 107 -0.11 -3.91 -15.28
N LEU A 108 1.11 -3.46 -15.60
CA LEU A 108 1.48 -2.07 -15.38
C LEU A 108 0.91 -1.24 -16.54
N ALA A 109 0.12 -0.24 -16.20
CA ALA A 109 -0.65 0.54 -17.16
C ALA A 109 -0.68 2.03 -16.82
N PHE A 110 -0.67 2.86 -17.86
CA PHE A 110 -0.92 4.28 -17.77
C PHE A 110 -2.39 4.52 -17.45
N ASP A 111 -2.63 5.24 -16.36
CA ASP A 111 -3.96 5.60 -15.91
C ASP A 111 -4.45 6.87 -16.62
N ARG A 112 -5.11 6.67 -17.76
CA ARG A 112 -5.62 7.77 -18.62
C ARG A 112 -6.82 8.50 -18.03
N SER A 113 -7.44 7.96 -16.99
CA SER A 113 -8.51 8.61 -16.23
C SER A 113 -7.98 9.72 -15.31
N ALA A 114 -6.69 9.66 -14.95
CA ALA A 114 -6.04 10.68 -14.15
C ALA A 114 -5.57 11.88 -14.99
N ALA A 115 -5.47 13.05 -14.36
CA ALA A 115 -4.82 14.19 -14.99
C ALA A 115 -3.33 13.86 -15.26
N PRO A 116 -2.81 14.16 -16.46
CA PRO A 116 -1.42 13.88 -16.79
C PRO A 116 -0.48 14.66 -15.87
N VAL A 117 0.60 14.01 -15.44
CA VAL A 117 1.70 14.61 -14.70
C VAL A 117 2.83 14.86 -15.70
N SER A 118 3.10 16.14 -16.01
CA SER A 118 3.94 16.54 -17.14
C SER A 118 3.37 16.07 -18.49
N ASP A 119 3.99 15.07 -19.12
CA ASP A 119 3.69 14.51 -20.45
C ASP A 119 3.34 13.01 -20.40
N THR A 120 3.08 12.50 -19.19
CA THR A 120 2.68 11.10 -18.95
C THR A 120 1.53 11.02 -17.95
N TRP A 121 0.87 9.86 -17.93
CA TRP A 121 -0.06 9.49 -16.86
C TRP A 121 0.67 8.75 -15.75
N PRO A 122 0.12 8.74 -14.52
CA PRO A 122 0.57 7.84 -13.47
C PRO A 122 0.43 6.38 -13.91
N ILE A 123 1.23 5.51 -13.32
CA ILE A 123 1.26 4.09 -13.62
C ILE A 123 0.63 3.32 -12.47
N VAL A 124 -0.39 2.55 -12.81
CA VAL A 124 -1.03 1.61 -11.90
C VAL A 124 -0.59 0.18 -12.20
N ASP A 125 -0.50 -0.63 -11.17
CA ASP A 125 -0.53 -2.09 -11.26
C ASP A 125 -1.99 -2.54 -11.16
N TYR A 126 -2.43 -3.24 -12.19
CA TYR A 126 -3.80 -3.74 -12.33
C TYR A 126 -3.78 -5.26 -12.37
N ASP A 127 -4.35 -5.87 -11.34
CA ASP A 127 -4.53 -7.31 -11.27
C ASP A 127 -5.84 -7.72 -11.96
N LEU A 128 -5.74 -8.57 -12.98
CA LEU A 128 -6.91 -8.97 -13.79
C LEU A 128 -7.90 -9.85 -13.02
N GLU A 129 -7.41 -10.63 -12.03
CA GLU A 129 -8.24 -11.59 -11.30
C GLU A 129 -9.08 -10.91 -10.22
N SER A 130 -8.45 -10.07 -9.41
CA SER A 130 -9.10 -9.33 -8.32
C SER A 130 -9.73 -8.01 -8.78
N GLY A 131 -9.32 -7.48 -9.94
CA GLY A 131 -9.67 -6.12 -10.38
C GLY A 131 -8.98 -5.03 -9.55
N GLU A 132 -8.01 -5.39 -8.72
CA GLU A 132 -7.33 -4.45 -7.84
C GLU A 132 -6.44 -3.50 -8.66
N ARG A 133 -6.55 -2.21 -8.34
CA ARG A 133 -5.80 -1.13 -8.98
C ARG A 133 -4.98 -0.38 -7.95
N ARG A 134 -3.66 -0.39 -8.10
CA ARG A 134 -2.74 0.30 -7.18
C ARG A 134 -1.83 1.26 -7.92
N LEU A 135 -1.73 2.51 -7.48
CA LEU A 135 -0.72 3.43 -8.00
C LEU A 135 0.68 3.00 -7.56
N ILE A 136 1.57 2.68 -8.51
CA ILE A 136 2.95 2.25 -8.21
C ILE A 136 4.00 3.28 -8.66
N HIS A 137 3.73 4.06 -9.71
CA HIS A 137 4.65 5.14 -10.13
C HIS A 137 3.90 6.40 -10.55
N ARG A 138 4.49 7.57 -10.28
CA ARG A 138 3.95 8.84 -10.77
C ARG A 138 4.23 9.05 -12.25
N THR A 139 5.34 8.49 -12.73
CA THR A 139 5.81 8.68 -14.10
C THR A 139 6.45 7.42 -14.65
N PHE A 140 6.48 7.30 -15.98
CA PHE A 140 7.24 6.25 -16.66
C PHE A 140 8.76 6.36 -16.41
N ASP A 141 9.28 7.58 -16.24
CA ASP A 141 10.68 7.77 -15.85
C ASP A 141 10.96 7.16 -14.47
N GLY A 142 10.06 7.34 -13.50
CA GLY A 142 10.18 6.72 -12.17
C GLY A 142 10.18 5.19 -12.23
N TRP A 143 9.30 4.59 -13.04
CA TRP A 143 9.34 3.15 -13.31
C TRP A 143 10.68 2.72 -13.92
N CYS A 144 11.17 3.41 -14.95
CA CYS A 144 12.47 3.13 -15.57
C CYS A 144 13.63 3.24 -14.57
N ARG A 145 13.63 4.27 -13.71
CA ARG A 145 14.65 4.46 -12.66
C ARG A 145 14.63 3.32 -11.66
N LEU A 146 13.45 2.92 -11.19
CA LEU A 146 13.32 1.82 -10.22
C LEU A 146 13.82 0.52 -10.84
N CYS A 147 13.41 0.18 -12.06
CA CYS A 147 13.90 -0.99 -12.77
C CYS A 147 15.44 -1.06 -12.80
N VAL A 148 16.10 0.01 -13.26
CA VAL A 148 17.57 0.03 -13.32
C VAL A 148 18.19 -0.02 -11.92
N ALA A 149 17.65 0.72 -10.96
CA ALA A 149 18.14 0.71 -9.58
C ALA A 149 18.06 -0.68 -8.96
N GLU A 150 16.97 -1.42 -9.18
CA GLU A 150 16.81 -2.79 -8.70
C GLU A 150 17.77 -3.76 -9.40
N TRP A 151 17.85 -3.73 -10.73
CA TRP A 151 18.66 -4.69 -11.50
C TRP A 151 20.17 -4.49 -11.37
N THR A 152 20.59 -3.33 -10.86
CA THR A 152 22.01 -3.01 -10.63
C THR A 152 22.37 -2.98 -9.15
N ALA A 153 21.42 -3.27 -8.26
CA ALA A 153 21.69 -3.31 -6.84
C ALA A 153 22.53 -4.54 -6.46
N GLU A 154 23.37 -4.39 -5.43
CA GLU A 154 24.23 -5.48 -4.93
C GLU A 154 23.43 -6.68 -4.42
N ASP A 155 22.20 -6.45 -3.94
CA ASP A 155 21.27 -7.46 -3.43
C ASP A 155 20.33 -8.03 -4.51
N TYR A 156 20.53 -7.68 -5.78
CA TYR A 156 19.63 -8.08 -6.86
C TYR A 156 19.44 -9.61 -6.95
N GLU A 157 20.54 -10.37 -6.94
CA GLU A 157 20.53 -11.84 -6.99
C GLU A 157 20.38 -12.50 -5.61
N ALA A 158 20.32 -11.72 -4.52
CA ALA A 158 20.19 -12.27 -3.18
C ALA A 158 18.83 -12.96 -2.98
N GLU A 159 18.78 -13.97 -2.13
CA GLU A 159 17.51 -14.59 -1.73
C GLU A 159 16.57 -13.57 -1.06
N PHE A 160 15.27 -13.80 -1.20
CA PHE A 160 14.28 -12.93 -0.60
C PHE A 160 14.38 -12.97 0.93
N SER A 161 14.48 -11.79 1.54
CA SER A 161 14.66 -11.61 2.98
C SER A 161 14.02 -10.29 3.43
N VAL A 162 13.89 -10.08 4.74
CA VAL A 162 13.39 -8.82 5.30
C VAL A 162 14.30 -7.65 4.89
N GLU A 163 15.63 -7.85 4.89
CA GLU A 163 16.61 -6.87 4.46
C GLU A 163 16.45 -6.50 2.99
N LYS A 164 16.32 -7.50 2.11
CA LYS A 164 16.09 -7.26 0.68
C LYS A 164 14.77 -6.52 0.44
N TYR A 165 13.70 -6.95 1.10
CA TYR A 165 12.39 -6.30 0.99
C TYR A 165 12.42 -4.85 1.49
N LEU A 166 13.12 -4.57 2.60
CA LEU A 166 13.35 -3.22 3.08
C LEU A 166 14.15 -2.39 2.06
N ALA A 167 15.26 -2.91 1.54
CA ALA A 167 16.09 -2.23 0.57
C ALA A 167 15.31 -1.86 -0.70
N GLN A 168 14.48 -2.79 -1.20
CA GLN A 168 13.56 -2.56 -2.31
C GLN A 168 12.56 -1.43 -2.03
N GLY A 169 11.91 -1.46 -0.87
CA GLY A 169 10.98 -0.40 -0.46
C GLY A 169 11.66 0.96 -0.34
N VAL A 170 12.85 1.01 0.25
CA VAL A 170 13.63 2.26 0.41
C VAL A 170 14.03 2.82 -0.95
N ARG A 171 14.54 1.98 -1.87
CA ARG A 171 14.86 2.40 -3.24
C ARG A 171 13.63 2.97 -3.95
N HIS A 172 12.47 2.34 -3.80
CA HIS A 172 11.22 2.83 -4.37
C HIS A 172 10.83 4.20 -3.78
N ALA A 173 10.87 4.35 -2.46
CA ALA A 173 10.50 5.59 -1.77
C ALA A 173 11.48 6.75 -2.07
N GLU A 174 12.76 6.47 -2.29
CA GLU A 174 13.75 7.47 -2.69
C GLU A 174 13.53 7.97 -4.12
N ILE A 175 13.08 7.09 -5.01
CA ILE A 175 12.82 7.42 -6.43
C ILE A 175 11.46 8.10 -6.59
N GLU A 176 10.45 7.61 -5.87
CA GLU A 176 9.05 8.02 -5.93
C GLU A 176 8.52 8.35 -4.52
N PRO A 177 8.98 9.47 -3.90
CA PRO A 177 8.63 9.81 -2.52
C PRO A 177 7.16 10.15 -2.31
N ASP A 178 6.42 10.45 -3.38
CA ASP A 178 5.00 10.79 -3.36
C ASP A 178 4.09 9.58 -3.63
N VAL A 179 4.65 8.37 -3.71
CA VAL A 179 3.91 7.12 -3.92
C VAL A 179 3.71 6.41 -2.59
N SER A 180 2.45 6.28 -2.17
CA SER A 180 2.07 5.66 -0.90
C SER A 180 2.54 4.21 -0.75
N ILE A 181 2.45 3.39 -1.82
CA ILE A 181 2.84 1.96 -1.74
C ILE A 181 4.33 1.78 -1.45
N ALA A 182 5.19 2.72 -1.87
CA ALA A 182 6.61 2.65 -1.62
C ALA A 182 6.90 2.71 -0.12
N HIS A 183 6.28 3.67 0.57
CA HIS A 183 6.38 3.81 2.02
C HIS A 183 5.70 2.66 2.78
N VAL A 184 4.61 2.12 2.27
CA VAL A 184 3.96 0.93 2.85
C VAL A 184 4.88 -0.30 2.82
N THR A 185 5.59 -0.53 1.71
CA THR A 185 6.59 -1.61 1.62
C THR A 185 7.65 -1.45 2.71
N VAL A 186 8.17 -0.23 2.90
CA VAL A 186 9.13 0.10 3.96
C VAL A 186 8.53 -0.18 5.34
N ALA A 187 7.30 0.27 5.59
CA ALA A 187 6.59 0.06 6.85
C ALA A 187 6.43 -1.43 7.19
N HIS A 188 6.00 -2.24 6.22
CA HIS A 188 5.87 -3.68 6.36
C HIS A 188 7.21 -4.36 6.65
N ALA A 189 8.28 -3.90 6.00
CA ALA A 189 9.62 -4.42 6.24
C ALA A 189 10.10 -4.12 7.65
N PHE A 190 9.95 -2.88 8.14
CA PHE A 190 10.29 -2.51 9.51
C PHE A 190 9.45 -3.24 10.55
N ARG A 191 8.14 -3.40 10.31
CA ARG A 191 7.26 -4.18 11.19
C ARG A 191 7.69 -5.64 11.30
N ARG A 192 8.20 -6.22 10.20
CA ARG A 192 8.80 -7.56 10.20
C ARG A 192 10.18 -7.58 10.84
N ALA A 193 10.97 -6.54 10.70
CA ALA A 193 12.29 -6.42 11.31
C ALA A 193 12.24 -6.28 12.85
N GLY A 194 11.07 -5.99 13.43
CA GLY A 194 10.92 -5.69 14.85
C GLY A 194 11.20 -4.22 15.19
N ASN A 195 10.98 -3.31 14.23
CA ASN A 195 11.25 -1.88 14.34
C ASN A 195 9.93 -1.09 14.24
N PRO A 196 9.07 -1.11 15.27
CA PRO A 196 7.72 -0.55 15.18
C PRO A 196 7.69 0.98 15.07
N GLU A 197 8.67 1.67 15.63
CA GLU A 197 8.78 3.13 15.52
C GLU A 197 9.04 3.57 14.07
N GLU A 198 10.00 2.94 13.37
CA GLU A 198 10.28 3.22 11.96
C GLU A 198 9.13 2.76 11.04
N ALA A 199 8.44 1.67 11.41
CA ALA A 199 7.24 1.23 10.71
C ALA A 199 6.12 2.28 10.79
N LEU A 200 5.89 2.85 11.97
CA LEU A 200 4.91 3.92 12.17
C LEU A 200 5.23 5.14 11.31
N GLU A 201 6.48 5.63 11.33
CA GLU A 201 6.88 6.78 10.52
C GLU A 201 6.65 6.55 9.01
N SER A 202 6.92 5.33 8.56
CA SER A 202 6.72 4.93 7.17
C SER A 202 5.23 4.86 6.81
N TYR A 203 4.36 4.33 7.67
CA TYR A 203 2.91 4.38 7.44
C TYR A 203 2.37 5.81 7.43
N LEU A 204 2.87 6.68 8.31
CA LEU A 204 2.49 8.10 8.29
C LEU A 204 2.95 8.78 7.00
N ALA A 205 4.15 8.48 6.50
CA ALA A 205 4.61 8.95 5.20
C ALA A 205 3.70 8.48 4.06
N ALA A 206 3.26 7.22 4.09
CA ALA A 206 2.28 6.69 3.13
C ALA A 206 0.93 7.44 3.19
N GLY A 207 0.42 7.71 4.39
CA GLY A 207 -0.83 8.46 4.61
C GLY A 207 -0.76 9.93 4.18
N ARG A 208 0.45 10.51 4.08
CA ARG A 208 0.70 11.87 3.59
C ARG A 208 0.76 11.97 2.06
N CYS A 209 0.91 10.85 1.35
CA CYS A 209 0.95 10.81 -0.11
C CYS A 209 -0.42 11.11 -0.76
N VAL A 210 -0.42 11.43 -2.06
CA VAL A 210 -1.64 11.73 -2.82
C VAL A 210 -1.65 10.98 -4.17
N PRO A 211 -2.55 9.99 -4.37
CA PRO A 211 -3.49 9.44 -3.38
C PRO A 211 -2.79 8.63 -2.28
N ALA A 212 -3.33 8.71 -1.07
CA ALA A 212 -2.94 7.85 0.04
C ALA A 212 -3.54 6.44 -0.15
N ILE A 213 -2.88 5.44 0.41
CA ILE A 213 -3.47 4.10 0.58
C ILE A 213 -4.44 4.17 1.77
N PRO A 214 -5.74 3.89 1.60
CA PRO A 214 -6.75 4.21 2.61
C PRO A 214 -6.54 3.52 3.96
N TRP A 215 -6.06 2.27 3.97
CA TRP A 215 -5.80 1.50 5.20
C TRP A 215 -4.48 1.85 5.90
N SER A 216 -3.58 2.62 5.27
CA SER A 216 -2.27 2.95 5.87
C SER A 216 -2.38 3.78 7.15
N ASP A 217 -3.37 4.68 7.24
CA ASP A 217 -3.65 5.44 8.46
C ASP A 217 -4.21 4.55 9.58
N TRP A 218 -4.90 3.46 9.25
CA TRP A 218 -5.35 2.50 10.25
C TRP A 218 -4.17 1.77 10.87
N GLU A 219 -3.22 1.29 10.05
CA GLU A 219 -1.97 0.70 10.54
C GLU A 219 -1.15 1.68 11.38
N ALA A 220 -1.02 2.94 10.95
CA ALA A 220 -0.35 3.99 11.72
C ALA A 220 -1.03 4.22 13.08
N LEU A 221 -2.37 4.30 13.12
CA LEU A 221 -3.11 4.51 14.36
C LEU A 221 -2.90 3.35 15.34
N LYS A 222 -2.92 2.09 14.86
CA LYS A 222 -2.69 0.93 15.71
C LYS A 222 -1.31 0.96 16.36
N LEU A 223 -0.28 1.19 15.55
CA LEU A 223 1.09 1.28 16.07
C LEU A 223 1.26 2.46 17.02
N ALA A 224 0.75 3.65 16.67
CA ALA A 224 0.83 4.81 17.55
C ALA A 224 0.09 4.59 18.88
N ALA A 225 -1.04 3.88 18.86
CA ALA A 225 -1.78 3.54 20.07
C ALA A 225 -1.02 2.55 20.96
N LEU A 226 -0.42 1.52 20.38
CA LEU A 226 0.37 0.53 21.11
C LEU A 226 1.70 1.11 21.64
N LEU A 227 2.34 1.99 20.87
CA LEU A 227 3.58 2.69 21.25
C LEU A 227 3.35 3.84 22.25
N GLY A 228 2.09 4.24 22.49
CA GLY A 228 1.77 5.37 23.36
C GLY A 228 2.18 6.72 22.77
N TYR A 229 2.06 6.91 21.46
CA TYR A 229 2.41 8.14 20.73
C TYR A 229 1.16 8.95 20.35
N PRO A 230 0.62 9.78 21.27
CA PRO A 230 -0.66 10.47 21.05
C PRO A 230 -0.65 11.45 19.87
N ALA A 231 0.48 12.12 19.59
CA ALA A 231 0.58 13.04 18.46
C ALA A 231 0.45 12.31 17.11
N HIS A 232 1.10 11.15 16.96
CA HIS A 232 1.02 10.31 15.77
C HIS A 232 -0.36 9.66 15.62
N ALA A 233 -0.95 9.19 16.73
CA ALA A 233 -2.31 8.68 16.74
C ALA A 233 -3.33 9.75 16.35
N LEU A 234 -3.14 10.99 16.81
CA LEU A 234 -3.98 12.12 16.42
C LEU A 234 -3.83 12.43 14.91
N GLU A 235 -2.62 12.40 14.37
CA GLU A 235 -2.37 12.63 12.94
C GLU A 235 -3.14 11.63 12.06
N ALA A 236 -2.99 10.33 12.33
CA ALA A 236 -3.69 9.27 11.62
C ALA A 236 -5.21 9.34 11.86
N GLY A 237 -5.63 9.60 13.10
CA GLY A 237 -7.02 9.76 13.51
C GLY A 237 -7.73 10.89 12.79
N VAL A 238 -7.06 12.02 12.53
CA VAL A 238 -7.62 13.13 11.74
C VAL A 238 -7.94 12.70 10.31
N ARG A 239 -7.06 11.92 9.67
CA ARG A 239 -7.28 11.45 8.30
C ARG A 239 -8.37 10.37 8.21
N LEU A 240 -8.42 9.46 9.18
CA LEU A 240 -9.49 8.46 9.29
C LEU A 240 -10.86 9.10 9.62
N GLY A 241 -10.88 10.08 10.53
CA GLY A 241 -12.07 10.81 10.93
C GLY A 241 -12.64 11.72 9.84
N LYS A 242 -11.85 12.09 8.83
CA LYS A 242 -12.32 12.91 7.71
C LYS A 242 -13.49 12.24 7.01
N ARG A 243 -14.59 13.00 6.86
CA ARG A 243 -15.82 12.59 6.19
C ARG A 243 -15.54 11.95 4.83
N ALA A 244 -16.00 10.73 4.67
CA ALA A 244 -15.93 9.97 3.43
C ALA A 244 -17.24 9.22 3.17
N PRO A 245 -17.52 8.81 1.92
CA PRO A 245 -18.59 7.86 1.63
C PRO A 245 -18.40 6.54 2.42
N SER A 246 -19.50 5.84 2.72
CA SER A 246 -19.46 4.61 3.54
C SER A 246 -18.52 3.53 2.99
N PHE A 247 -18.48 3.34 1.66
CA PHE A 247 -17.58 2.36 1.02
C PHE A 247 -16.09 2.61 1.31
N ALA A 248 -15.71 3.83 1.70
CA ALA A 248 -14.32 4.13 2.04
C ALA A 248 -13.84 3.39 3.30
N TRP A 249 -14.76 2.96 4.18
CA TRP A 249 -14.43 2.18 5.38
C TRP A 249 -14.00 0.75 5.05
N GLU A 250 -14.55 0.15 3.98
CA GLU A 250 -14.07 -1.12 3.45
C GLU A 250 -12.62 -1.00 2.98
N LEU A 251 -12.29 0.05 2.23
CA LEU A 251 -10.92 0.32 1.77
C LEU A 251 -9.95 0.65 2.91
N ARG A 252 -10.45 1.18 4.03
CA ARG A 252 -9.66 1.45 5.25
C ARG A 252 -9.47 0.19 6.11
N GLU A 253 -10.16 -0.90 5.77
CA GLU A 253 -10.14 -2.17 6.50
C GLU A 253 -10.49 -2.04 7.99
N THR A 254 -11.42 -1.14 8.31
CA THR A 254 -11.84 -0.87 9.70
C THR A 254 -13.22 -0.22 9.77
N THR A 255 -13.77 -0.11 10.98
CA THR A 255 -15.02 0.60 11.27
C THR A 255 -14.76 1.88 12.07
N PRO A 256 -15.68 2.86 12.03
CA PRO A 256 -15.65 4.05 12.87
C PRO A 256 -15.46 3.75 14.36
N SER A 257 -16.18 2.77 14.92
CA SER A 257 -16.04 2.43 16.35
C SER A 257 -14.69 1.81 16.68
N ARG A 258 -14.09 1.00 15.80
CA ARG A 258 -12.72 0.47 15.99
C ARG A 258 -11.67 1.58 16.01
N VAL A 259 -11.79 2.56 15.11
CA VAL A 259 -10.93 3.76 15.12
C VAL A 259 -11.13 4.56 16.40
N ALA A 260 -12.39 4.77 16.82
CA ALA A 260 -12.70 5.48 18.06
C ALA A 260 -12.07 4.78 19.29
N TYR A 261 -12.15 3.45 19.33
CA TYR A 261 -11.59 2.66 20.42
C TYR A 261 -10.07 2.75 20.47
N ALA A 262 -9.39 2.67 19.32
CA ALA A 262 -7.94 2.86 19.24
C ALA A 262 -7.52 4.26 19.71
N LEU A 263 -8.23 5.31 19.30
CA LEU A 263 -7.98 6.68 19.77
C LEU A 263 -8.20 6.82 21.28
N ALA A 264 -9.23 6.18 21.82
CA ALA A 264 -9.53 6.22 23.26
C ALA A 264 -8.39 5.67 24.12
N ARG A 265 -7.54 4.77 23.60
CA ARG A 265 -6.39 4.22 24.32
C ARG A 265 -5.26 5.21 24.56
N VAL A 266 -5.19 6.28 23.77
CA VAL A 266 -4.12 7.28 23.83
C VAL A 266 -4.64 8.71 23.95
N ALA A 267 -5.96 8.89 24.03
CA ALA A 267 -6.56 10.18 24.27
C ALA A 267 -6.11 10.74 25.63
N PRO A 268 -5.83 12.06 25.72
CA PRO A 268 -5.48 12.69 26.98
C PRO A 268 -6.67 12.65 27.96
N PRO A 269 -6.40 12.76 29.27
CA PRO A 269 -7.46 12.90 30.26
C PRO A 269 -8.31 14.15 29.99
N PRO A 270 -9.53 14.24 30.55
CA PRO A 270 -10.42 15.38 30.34
C PRO A 270 -9.73 16.72 30.64
N GLY A 271 -9.76 17.64 29.66
CA GLY A 271 -9.09 18.94 29.72
C GLY A 271 -8.95 19.58 28.34
N ASP A 272 -8.21 20.70 28.27
CA ASP A 272 -8.05 21.50 27.04
C ASP A 272 -7.42 20.71 25.89
N GLU A 273 -6.52 19.77 26.18
CA GLU A 273 -5.86 18.91 25.19
C GLU A 273 -6.79 17.89 24.54
N GLN A 274 -7.99 17.68 25.11
CA GLN A 274 -8.95 16.69 24.63
C GLN A 274 -9.79 17.18 23.44
N GLU A 275 -9.89 18.50 23.21
CA GLU A 275 -10.77 19.08 22.19
C GLU A 275 -10.54 18.50 20.77
N PRO A 276 -9.29 18.36 20.27
CA PRO A 276 -9.05 17.77 18.94
C PRO A 276 -9.54 16.32 18.84
N TRP A 277 -9.39 15.55 19.92
CA TRP A 277 -9.81 14.15 19.99
C TRP A 277 -11.33 14.02 19.97
N MET A 278 -12.03 14.85 20.76
CA MET A 278 -13.49 14.87 20.77
C MET A 278 -14.07 15.22 19.41
N ARG A 279 -13.45 16.14 18.67
CA ARG A 279 -13.87 16.48 17.32
C ARG A 279 -13.78 15.29 16.36
N ILE A 280 -12.73 14.48 16.46
CA ILE A 280 -12.57 13.27 15.64
C ILE A 280 -13.62 12.23 16.05
N LEU A 281 -13.80 12.00 17.35
CA LEU A 281 -14.81 11.05 17.85
C LEU A 281 -16.23 11.43 17.42
N ASP A 282 -16.58 12.72 17.45
CA ASP A 282 -17.88 13.20 16.96
C ASP A 282 -18.02 12.97 15.43
N GLN A 283 -16.93 13.07 14.67
CA GLN A 283 -16.92 12.73 13.23
C GLN A 283 -17.07 11.23 12.98
N LEU A 284 -16.47 10.39 13.82
CA LEU A 284 -16.58 8.92 13.73
C LEU A 284 -18.01 8.47 14.04
N VAL A 285 -18.63 9.00 15.10
CA VAL A 285 -20.04 8.75 15.43
C VAL A 285 -20.94 9.10 14.23
N ALA A 286 -20.73 10.26 13.60
CA ALA A 286 -21.52 10.67 12.44
C ALA A 286 -21.28 9.84 11.16
N GLN A 287 -20.30 8.93 11.17
CA GLN A 287 -19.93 8.07 10.06
C GLN A 287 -20.16 6.58 10.35
N ALA A 288 -20.81 6.25 11.47
CA ALA A 288 -21.15 4.89 11.85
C ALA A 288 -21.83 4.13 10.71
N LEU A 289 -21.47 2.87 10.54
CA LEU A 289 -21.91 2.05 9.40
C LEU A 289 -23.31 1.47 9.59
N ASP A 290 -23.66 1.16 10.83
CA ASP A 290 -24.92 0.56 11.25
C ASP A 290 -25.24 0.96 12.71
N PRO A 291 -26.44 0.63 13.23
CA PRO A 291 -26.83 1.01 14.59
C PRO A 291 -25.93 0.47 15.71
N ASP A 292 -25.33 -0.71 15.54
CA ASP A 292 -24.47 -1.32 16.56
C ASP A 292 -23.09 -0.64 16.59
N ASP A 293 -22.54 -0.30 15.42
CA ASP A 293 -21.35 0.55 15.28
C ASP A 293 -21.58 1.97 15.81
N GLU A 294 -22.78 2.54 15.62
CA GLU A 294 -23.16 3.83 16.18
C GLU A 294 -23.21 3.79 17.71
N GLU A 295 -23.89 2.80 18.29
CA GLU A 295 -23.98 2.62 19.74
C GLU A 295 -22.58 2.48 20.36
N ALA A 296 -21.73 1.65 19.76
CA ALA A 296 -20.35 1.46 20.21
C ALA A 296 -19.54 2.78 20.12
N ALA A 297 -19.57 3.48 18.99
CA ALA A 297 -18.85 4.74 18.81
C ALA A 297 -19.32 5.83 19.80
N VAL A 298 -20.64 5.92 20.05
CA VAL A 298 -21.21 6.84 21.05
C VAL A 298 -20.76 6.48 22.46
N GLY A 299 -20.75 5.19 22.80
CA GLY A 299 -20.27 4.68 24.09
C GLY A 299 -18.81 5.05 24.32
N ILE A 300 -17.94 4.76 23.35
CA ILE A 300 -16.51 5.08 23.40
C ILE A 300 -16.30 6.60 23.53
N ARG A 301 -17.01 7.40 22.74
CA ARG A 301 -16.93 8.87 22.81
C ARG A 301 -17.33 9.40 24.19
N LYS A 302 -18.35 8.84 24.84
CA LYS A 302 -18.74 9.20 26.21
C LYS A 302 -17.67 8.82 27.23
N ALA A 303 -17.11 7.61 27.11
CA ALA A 303 -16.04 7.12 27.98
C ALA A 303 -14.81 8.04 27.94
N VAL A 304 -14.37 8.44 26.74
CA VAL A 304 -13.24 9.38 26.57
C VAL A 304 -13.54 10.72 27.25
N ALA A 305 -14.75 11.28 27.06
CA ALA A 305 -15.13 12.58 27.63
C ALA A 305 -15.06 12.63 29.17
N VAL A 306 -15.21 11.49 29.84
CA VAL A 306 -15.11 11.40 31.32
C VAL A 306 -13.80 10.78 31.81
N GLY A 307 -12.89 10.40 30.90
CA GLY A 307 -11.59 9.80 31.23
C GLY A 307 -11.69 8.35 31.73
N GLU A 308 -12.67 7.59 31.24
CA GLU A 308 -12.77 6.16 31.54
C GLU A 308 -11.58 5.38 30.96
N ARG A 309 -10.92 4.57 31.81
CA ARG A 309 -9.74 3.79 31.42
C ARG A 309 -10.05 2.66 30.43
N TYR A 310 -11.23 2.07 30.53
CA TYR A 310 -11.67 0.94 29.70
C TYR A 310 -12.98 1.34 29.01
N PRO A 311 -12.90 1.95 27.80
CA PRO A 311 -14.10 2.30 27.06
C PRO A 311 -14.88 1.04 26.63
N PRO A 312 -16.19 1.17 26.31
CA PRO A 312 -16.96 0.09 25.71
C PRO A 312 -16.28 -0.50 24.46
N LEU A 313 -16.52 -1.78 24.18
CA LEU A 313 -15.93 -2.45 23.03
C LEU A 313 -16.43 -1.86 21.69
N PRO A 314 -15.58 -1.86 20.64
CA PRO A 314 -16.02 -1.48 19.31
C PRO A 314 -16.92 -2.56 18.70
N HIS A 315 -17.60 -2.22 17.60
CA HIS A 315 -18.37 -3.16 16.80
C HIS A 315 -17.72 -3.37 15.40
N PRO A 316 -17.57 -4.63 14.95
CA PRO A 316 -17.69 -5.85 15.74
C PRO A 316 -16.56 -5.95 16.79
N PRO A 317 -16.78 -6.70 17.88
CA PRO A 317 -15.72 -6.96 18.87
C PRO A 317 -14.55 -7.72 18.21
N GLN A 318 -13.34 -7.47 18.69
CA GLN A 318 -12.16 -8.22 18.27
C GLN A 318 -12.02 -9.48 19.12
N GLU A 319 -11.84 -10.62 18.46
CA GLU A 319 -11.53 -11.90 19.08
C GLU A 319 -10.27 -12.46 18.46
N ALA A 320 -9.17 -12.42 19.20
CA ALA A 320 -7.93 -13.08 18.82
C ALA A 320 -8.11 -14.61 18.75
N GLU A 321 -7.45 -15.24 17.77
CA GLU A 321 -7.38 -16.70 17.62
C GLU A 321 -6.42 -17.37 18.65
N VAL A 322 -6.10 -16.65 19.72
CA VAL A 322 -5.18 -17.07 20.78
C VAL A 322 -5.98 -17.43 22.03
N ASP A 323 -5.70 -18.60 22.60
CA ASP A 323 -6.32 -19.05 23.84
C ASP A 323 -5.94 -18.16 25.02
N VAL A 324 -6.91 -17.87 25.89
CA VAL A 324 -6.65 -17.12 27.12
C VAL A 324 -6.19 -18.08 28.20
N ILE A 325 -5.03 -17.76 28.78
CA ILE A 325 -4.44 -18.47 29.91
C ILE A 325 -4.63 -17.60 31.17
N ASP A 326 -5.11 -18.20 32.26
CA ASP A 326 -5.41 -17.48 33.51
C ASP A 326 -4.16 -16.86 34.16
N ASP A 327 -3.02 -17.56 34.07
CA ASP A 327 -1.74 -17.04 34.55
C ASP A 327 -1.15 -16.06 33.53
N LEU A 328 -0.90 -14.82 33.97
CA LEU A 328 -0.43 -13.75 33.08
C LEU A 328 1.00 -13.97 32.57
N ASP A 329 1.84 -14.74 33.27
CA ASP A 329 3.21 -15.04 32.82
C ASP A 329 3.20 -16.11 31.74
N ASP A 330 2.40 -17.16 31.94
CA ASP A 330 2.16 -18.16 30.91
C ASP A 330 1.45 -17.56 29.69
N MET A 331 0.48 -16.66 29.90
CA MET A 331 -0.18 -15.91 28.83
C MET A 331 0.81 -15.05 28.05
N TRP A 332 1.75 -14.38 28.72
CA TRP A 332 2.79 -13.60 28.05
C TRP A 332 3.67 -14.47 27.15
N VAL A 333 4.17 -15.59 27.67
CA VAL A 333 4.96 -16.56 26.89
C VAL A 333 4.17 -17.07 25.69
N HIS A 334 2.87 -17.33 25.87
CA HIS A 334 1.99 -17.75 24.80
C HIS A 334 1.80 -16.66 23.74
N CYS A 335 1.63 -15.40 24.15
CA CYS A 335 1.55 -14.25 23.24
C CYS A 335 2.83 -14.05 22.43
N VAL A 336 4.01 -14.19 23.06
CA VAL A 336 5.31 -14.14 22.38
C VAL A 336 5.38 -15.20 21.29
N ALA A 337 5.00 -16.44 21.60
CA ALA A 337 4.99 -17.53 20.62
C ALA A 337 3.97 -17.29 19.49
N ALA A 338 2.75 -16.89 19.83
CA ALA A 338 1.68 -16.63 18.86
C ALA A 338 2.01 -15.45 17.93
N TYR A 339 2.59 -14.37 18.47
CA TYR A 339 3.02 -13.22 17.67
C TYR A 339 4.17 -13.60 16.72
N SER A 340 5.16 -14.36 17.22
CA SER A 340 6.26 -14.89 16.41
C SER A 340 5.77 -15.77 15.25
N ALA A 341 4.71 -16.55 15.48
CA ALA A 341 4.09 -17.42 14.49
C ALA A 341 3.08 -16.71 13.57
N GLY A 342 2.79 -15.42 13.80
CA GLY A 342 1.80 -14.65 13.04
C GLY A 342 0.33 -14.94 13.38
N ALA A 343 0.08 -15.71 14.44
CA ALA A 343 -1.27 -16.02 14.93
C ALA A 343 -1.86 -14.89 15.81
N LEU A 344 -1.02 -13.98 16.30
CA LEU A 344 -1.42 -12.79 17.06
C LEU A 344 -1.04 -11.53 16.28
N ARG A 345 -2.00 -10.61 16.09
CA ARG A 345 -1.82 -9.36 15.33
C ARG A 345 -1.96 -8.13 16.23
N GLU A 346 -1.56 -6.98 15.70
CA GLU A 346 -1.63 -5.69 16.38
C GLU A 346 -3.08 -5.31 16.73
N ASP A 347 -4.05 -5.66 15.88
CA ASP A 347 -5.50 -5.49 16.15
C ASP A 347 -5.92 -6.26 17.41
N ASP A 348 -5.44 -7.49 17.58
CA ASP A 348 -5.76 -8.32 18.74
C ASP A 348 -5.23 -7.67 20.01
N LEU A 349 -3.94 -7.31 20.00
CA LEU A 349 -3.27 -6.64 21.11
C LEU A 349 -3.95 -5.34 21.50
N LEU A 350 -4.49 -4.60 20.54
CA LEU A 350 -5.11 -3.30 20.77
C LEU A 350 -6.58 -3.40 21.18
N LEU A 351 -7.37 -4.17 20.45
CA LEU A 351 -8.84 -4.14 20.47
C LEU A 351 -9.46 -5.22 21.34
N ASP A 352 -8.82 -6.39 21.46
CA ASP A 352 -9.36 -7.48 22.24
C ASP A 352 -9.18 -7.20 23.76
N PRO A 353 -10.28 -7.10 24.53
CA PRO A 353 -10.22 -6.77 25.94
C PRO A 353 -9.48 -7.81 26.78
N ARG A 354 -9.35 -9.04 26.31
CA ARG A 354 -8.69 -10.14 27.03
C ARG A 354 -7.22 -9.84 27.31
N PHE A 355 -6.58 -9.00 26.48
CA PHE A 355 -5.19 -8.53 26.70
C PHE A 355 -5.09 -7.29 27.61
N SER A 356 -6.19 -6.79 28.20
CA SER A 356 -6.14 -5.60 29.06
C SER A 356 -5.35 -5.84 30.35
N ALA A 357 -5.54 -7.01 30.98
CA ALA A 357 -4.78 -7.38 32.19
C ALA A 357 -3.29 -7.61 31.87
N LEU A 358 -3.00 -8.12 30.67
CA LEU A 358 -1.63 -8.31 30.20
C LEU A 358 -0.91 -6.96 30.04
N ARG A 359 -1.59 -5.95 29.48
CA ARG A 359 -1.11 -4.55 29.37
C ARG A 359 -0.76 -3.90 30.69
N ASP A 360 -1.45 -4.27 31.77
CA ASP A 360 -1.17 -3.70 33.09
C ASP A 360 0.11 -4.28 33.72
N LYS A 361 0.60 -5.43 33.22
CA LYS A 361 1.80 -6.12 33.72
C LYS A 361 3.00 -6.02 32.76
N TYR A 362 2.76 -6.04 31.45
CA TYR A 362 3.76 -6.11 30.39
C TYR A 362 3.64 -4.95 29.42
N ASP A 363 4.79 -4.51 28.90
CA ASP A 363 4.83 -3.59 27.77
C ASP A 363 4.56 -4.37 26.47
N LEU A 364 3.37 -4.23 25.91
CA LEU A 364 3.03 -4.92 24.65
C LEU A 364 3.91 -4.49 23.47
N VAL A 365 4.61 -3.36 23.56
CA VAL A 365 5.59 -2.95 22.54
C VAL A 365 6.71 -3.99 22.40
N ASP A 366 7.04 -4.73 23.46
CA ASP A 366 8.05 -5.79 23.39
C ASP A 366 7.66 -6.91 22.42
N LEU A 367 6.36 -7.15 22.21
CA LEU A 367 5.90 -8.09 21.18
C LEU A 367 6.18 -7.53 19.77
N LEU A 368 5.94 -6.24 19.56
CA LEU A 368 6.16 -5.57 18.26
C LEU A 368 7.64 -5.53 17.85
N ARG A 369 8.54 -5.66 18.82
CA ARG A 369 10.00 -5.73 18.60
C ARG A 369 10.50 -7.13 18.26
N ILE A 370 9.60 -8.13 18.23
CA ILE A 370 9.94 -9.47 17.78
C ILE A 370 10.08 -9.47 16.26
N ARG A 371 11.28 -9.78 15.79
CA ARG A 371 11.55 -9.97 14.37
C ARG A 371 10.80 -11.19 13.83
N ARG A 372 10.06 -10.99 12.73
CA ARG A 372 9.33 -12.01 11.98
C ARG A 372 9.89 -12.10 10.56
N GLY A 373 10.36 -13.28 10.17
CA GLY A 373 10.74 -13.54 8.78
C GLY A 373 9.52 -13.53 7.85
N PHE A 374 9.77 -13.49 6.55
CA PHE A 374 8.85 -14.10 5.60
C PHE A 374 9.09 -15.60 5.71
N GLY A 375 8.18 -16.33 6.39
CA GLY A 375 8.33 -17.78 6.55
C GLY A 375 8.43 -18.51 5.20
N GLU A 376 8.88 -19.76 5.23
CA GLU A 376 8.53 -20.74 4.18
C GLU A 376 7.04 -21.05 4.22
#